data_AF-A0A9E6CLP1-F1
#
_entry.id   AF-A0A9E6CLP1-F1
#
_cell.length_a   1.000
_cell.length_b   1.000
_cell.length_c   1.000
_cell.angle_alpha   90.00
_cell.angle_beta   90.00
_cell.angle_gamma   90.00
#
_symmetry.space_group_name_H-M   'P 1'
#
loop_
_entity.id
_entity.type
_entity.pdbx_description
1 polymer ?
#
loop_
_entity_poly.entity_id
_entity_poly.type
_entity_poly.pdbx_seq_one_letter_code
_entity_poly.pdbx_strand_id
1 'polypeptide(L)'
;MSGIEFLKRVKERSPNTMGIIMTTFVESEAAINAIRCGYVCQFVKKPLDSKRVKQAVAMAINSYEIEVESQKLLKPTMQSPQHLFSRAISLSKHLFIMTNYPEL
;
A
#
# COMPACT_ATOMS: atom_id res chain seq x y z
N MET A 1 -18.25 -19.00 12.20
CA MET A 1 -17.34 -18.07 11.49
C MET A 1 -15.96 -18.70 11.46
N SER A 2 -15.31 -18.74 10.29
CA SER A 2 -13.93 -19.23 10.15
C SER A 2 -12.91 -18.10 10.38
N GLY A 3 -11.63 -18.43 10.59
CA GLY A 3 -10.57 -17.42 10.72
C GLY A 3 -10.39 -16.56 9.46
N ILE A 4 -10.61 -17.14 8.26
CA ILE A 4 -10.58 -16.41 6.99
C ILE A 4 -11.75 -15.42 6.92
N GLU A 5 -12.95 -15.86 7.29
CA GLU A 5 -14.14 -15.01 7.28
C GLU A 5 -14.01 -13.84 8.27
N PHE A 6 -13.40 -14.10 9.43
CA PHE A 6 -13.05 -13.05 10.39
C PHE A 6 -12.10 -12.02 9.77
N LEU A 7 -10.99 -12.46 9.17
CA LEU A 7 -10.00 -11.56 8.57
C LEU A 7 -10.57 -10.76 7.40
N LYS A 8 -11.48 -11.35 6.61
CA LYS A 8 -12.23 -10.62 5.57
C LYS A 8 -12.96 -9.42 6.18
N ARG A 9 -13.75 -9.64 7.25
CA ARG A 9 -14.49 -8.55 7.92
C ARG A 9 -13.57 -7.51 8.58
N VAL A 10 -12.41 -7.93 9.08
CA VAL A 10 -11.40 -7.00 9.62
C VAL A 10 -10.84 -6.12 8.51
N LYS A 11 -10.50 -6.69 7.35
CA LYS A 11 -9.97 -5.95 6.20
C LYS A 11 -11.00 -4.95 5.65
N GLU A 12 -12.30 -5.30 5.67
CA GLU A 12 -13.39 -4.37 5.30
C GLU A 12 -13.44 -3.11 6.19
N ARG A 13 -13.12 -3.25 7.49
CA ARG A 13 -13.13 -2.13 8.45
C ARG A 13 -11.80 -1.39 8.56
N SER A 14 -10.70 -2.11 8.33
CA SER A 14 -9.33 -1.62 8.43
C SER A 14 -8.52 -2.21 7.27
N PRO A 15 -8.56 -1.55 6.09
CA PRO A 15 -8.01 -2.08 4.83
C PRO A 15 -6.52 -2.39 4.88
N ASN A 16 -5.76 -1.74 5.75
CA ASN A 16 -4.31 -1.94 5.84
C ASN A 16 -3.96 -3.09 6.80
N THR A 17 -4.92 -3.78 7.40
CA THR A 17 -4.62 -4.85 8.35
C THR A 17 -3.97 -6.05 7.66
N MET A 18 -2.92 -6.61 8.29
CA MET A 18 -2.23 -7.82 7.82
C MET A 18 -2.68 -9.04 8.62
N GLY A 19 -3.39 -9.96 7.96
CA GLY A 19 -3.89 -11.18 8.59
C GLY A 19 -2.89 -12.33 8.51
N ILE A 20 -2.57 -12.97 9.63
CA ILE A 20 -1.77 -14.20 9.68
C ILE A 20 -2.64 -15.32 10.25
N ILE A 21 -2.72 -16.47 9.56
CA ILE A 21 -3.48 -17.64 10.03
C ILE A 21 -2.55 -18.77 10.40
N MET A 22 -2.77 -19.37 11.57
CA MET A 22 -2.09 -20.60 11.98
C MET A 22 -2.95 -21.81 11.63
N THR A 23 -2.40 -22.80 10.93
CA THR A 23 -3.18 -23.96 10.50
C THR A 23 -2.36 -25.24 10.43
N THR A 24 -3.00 -26.39 10.63
CA THR A 24 -2.42 -27.72 10.35
C THR A 24 -2.59 -28.14 8.89
N PHE A 25 -3.44 -27.45 8.12
CA PHE A 25 -3.77 -27.76 6.73
C PHE A 25 -4.04 -26.47 5.94
N VAL A 26 -3.36 -26.26 4.81
CA VAL A 26 -3.48 -25.03 3.98
C VAL A 26 -4.08 -25.32 2.60
N GLU A 27 -4.33 -26.58 2.24
CA GLU A 27 -4.68 -26.98 0.87
C GLU A 27 -6.20 -27.00 0.65
N SER A 28 -6.85 -25.86 0.90
CA SER A 28 -8.20 -25.63 0.39
C SER A 28 -8.19 -24.48 -0.60
N GLU A 29 -9.03 -24.58 -1.63
CA GLU A 29 -9.24 -23.50 -2.60
C GLU A 29 -9.60 -22.17 -1.90
N ALA A 30 -10.32 -22.26 -0.77
CA ALA A 30 -10.64 -21.13 0.09
C ALA A 30 -9.39 -20.42 0.66
N ALA A 31 -8.36 -21.16 1.08
CA ALA A 31 -7.12 -20.59 1.60
C ALA A 31 -6.32 -19.87 0.50
N ILE A 32 -6.26 -20.46 -0.69
CA ILE A 32 -5.60 -19.85 -1.85
C ILE A 32 -6.33 -18.57 -2.26
N ASN A 33 -7.67 -18.59 -2.29
CA ASN A 33 -8.47 -17.42 -2.58
C ASN A 33 -8.31 -16.33 -1.51
N ALA A 34 -8.16 -16.69 -0.24
CA ALA A 34 -7.92 -15.74 0.84
C ALA A 34 -6.60 -14.96 0.70
N ILE A 35 -5.53 -15.61 0.21
CA ILE A 35 -4.27 -14.91 -0.13
C ILE A 35 -4.48 -14.01 -1.34
N ARG A 36 -5.08 -14.53 -2.42
CA ARG A 36 -5.30 -13.76 -3.66
C ARG A 36 -6.12 -12.50 -3.43
N CYS A 37 -7.14 -12.57 -2.59
CA CYS A 37 -7.96 -11.42 -2.23
C CYS A 37 -7.31 -10.51 -1.17
N GLY A 38 -6.09 -10.81 -0.70
CA GLY A 38 -5.37 -10.00 0.29
C GLY A 38 -5.96 -10.04 1.70
N TYR A 39 -6.90 -10.95 1.99
CA TYR A 39 -7.47 -11.11 3.34
C TYR A 39 -6.47 -11.78 4.30
N VAL A 40 -5.62 -12.64 3.76
CA VAL A 40 -4.56 -13.33 4.51
C VAL A 40 -3.22 -12.99 3.87
N CYS A 41 -2.33 -12.43 4.67
CA CYS A 41 -0.95 -12.15 4.28
C CYS A 41 -0.11 -13.43 4.32
N GLN A 42 -0.23 -14.23 5.38
CA GLN A 42 0.60 -15.42 5.56
C GLN A 42 -0.12 -16.54 6.31
N PHE A 43 0.13 -17.79 5.92
CA PHE A 43 -0.19 -18.96 6.72
C PHE A 43 1.05 -19.48 7.45
N VAL A 44 0.88 -19.85 8.72
CA VAL A 44 1.90 -20.47 9.55
C VAL A 44 1.46 -21.89 9.88
N LYS A 45 2.23 -22.88 9.44
CA LYS A 45 1.95 -24.30 9.72
C LYS A 45 2.15 -24.59 11.21
N LYS A 46 1.18 -25.29 11.82
CA LYS A 46 1.31 -25.86 13.16
C LYS A 46 2.18 -27.14 13.15
N PRO A 47 2.97 -27.42 14.20
CA PRO A 47 3.12 -26.63 15.44
C PRO A 47 3.86 -25.30 15.21
N LEU A 48 3.58 -24.29 16.05
CA LEU A 48 4.19 -22.97 15.93
C LEU A 48 5.69 -23.03 16.22
N ASP A 49 6.47 -23.05 15.16
CA ASP A 49 7.89 -22.81 15.24
C ASP A 49 8.17 -21.30 15.40
N SER A 50 8.91 -20.93 16.43
CA SER A 50 9.18 -19.53 16.78
C SER A 50 9.89 -18.76 15.65
N LYS A 51 10.77 -19.43 14.90
CA LYS A 51 11.47 -18.82 13.77
C LYS A 51 10.50 -18.53 12.62
N ARG A 52 9.61 -19.46 12.29
CA ARG A 52 8.56 -19.27 11.28
C ARG A 52 7.58 -18.16 11.65
N VAL A 53 7.19 -18.07 12.93
CA VAL A 53 6.32 -16.98 13.41
C VAL A 53 7.02 -15.63 13.25
N LYS A 54 8.27 -15.52 13.68
CA LYS A 54 9.06 -14.27 13.51
C LYS A 54 9.19 -13.87 12.04
N GLN A 55 9.44 -14.84 11.16
CA GLN A 55 9.50 -14.59 9.71
C GLN A 55 8.16 -14.10 9.15
N ALA A 56 7.06 -14.76 9.52
CA ALA A 56 5.72 -14.36 9.07
C ALA A 56 5.36 -12.95 9.52
N VAL A 57 5.68 -12.59 10.76
CA VAL A 57 5.46 -11.24 11.30
C VAL A 57 6.33 -10.21 10.58
N ALA A 58 7.62 -10.49 10.37
CA ALA A 58 8.51 -9.59 9.65
C ALA A 58 8.03 -9.31 8.22
N MET A 59 7.58 -10.36 7.52
CA MET A 59 6.98 -10.22 6.18
C MET A 59 5.72 -9.37 6.22
N ALA A 60 4.82 -9.61 7.18
CA ALA A 60 3.59 -8.84 7.33
C ALA A 60 3.86 -7.35 7.60
N ILE A 61 4.85 -7.02 8.43
CA ILE A 61 5.26 -5.63 8.69
C ILE A 61 5.75 -4.97 7.41
N ASN A 62 6.64 -5.63 6.66
CA ASN A 62 7.16 -5.08 5.40
C ASN A 62 6.04 -4.87 4.36
N SER A 63 5.10 -5.82 4.23
CA SER A 63 3.93 -5.65 3.36
C SER A 63 3.05 -4.48 3.78
N TYR A 64 2.86 -4.28 5.09
CA TYR A 64 2.14 -3.14 5.62
C TYR A 64 2.78 -1.80 5.27
N GLU A 65 4.09 -1.69 5.47
CA GLU A 65 4.84 -0.46 5.15
C GLU A 65 4.71 -0.11 3.66
N ILE A 66 4.86 -1.11 2.78
CA ILE A 66 4.71 -0.93 1.33
C ILE A 66 3.28 -0.48 0.98
N GLU A 67 2.25 -1.12 1.54
CA GLU A 67 0.85 -0.78 1.24
C GLU A 67 0.48 0.62 1.75
N VAL A 68 0.93 0.99 2.95
CA VAL A 68 0.73 2.33 3.49
C VAL A 68 1.46 3.39 2.68
N GLU A 69 2.71 3.14 2.28
CA GLU A 69 3.48 4.09 1.48
C GLU A 69 2.88 4.27 0.09
N SER A 70 2.46 3.19 -0.57
CA SER A 70 1.73 3.24 -1.82
C SER A 70 0.47 4.12 -1.71
N GLN A 71 -0.31 3.97 -0.63
CA GLN A 71 -1.50 4.80 -0.40
C GLN A 71 -1.16 6.28 -0.15
N LYS A 72 -0.03 6.61 0.49
CA LYS A 72 0.40 8.01 0.66
C LYS A 72 0.75 8.66 -0.69
N LEU A 73 1.42 7.92 -1.57
CA LEU A 73 1.78 8.40 -2.91
C LEU A 73 0.56 8.55 -3.82
N LEU A 74 -0.45 7.69 -3.65
CA LEU A 74 -1.68 7.70 -4.44
C LEU A 74 -2.74 8.68 -3.92
N LYS A 75 -2.62 9.17 -2.67
CA LYS A 75 -3.39 10.34 -2.23
C LYS A 75 -2.85 11.53 -3.02
N PRO A 76 -3.60 12.10 -3.99
CA PRO A 76 -3.13 13.25 -4.72
C PRO A 76 -2.81 14.32 -3.70
N THR A 77 -1.59 14.85 -3.75
CA THR A 77 -1.29 16.14 -3.14
C THR A 77 -2.43 17.05 -3.58
N MET A 78 -3.27 17.48 -2.64
CA MET A 78 -4.29 18.50 -2.88
C MET A 78 -3.60 19.84 -3.15
N GLN A 79 -2.74 19.90 -4.16
CA GLN A 79 -2.42 21.13 -4.83
C GLN A 79 -3.58 21.35 -5.78
N SER A 80 -4.43 22.30 -5.39
CA SER A 80 -5.50 22.78 -6.25
C SER A 80 -4.95 23.02 -7.67
N PRO A 81 -5.71 22.70 -8.74
CA PRO A 81 -5.27 22.91 -10.13
C PRO A 81 -4.75 24.33 -10.42
N GLN A 82 -5.14 25.28 -9.58
CA GLN A 82 -4.78 26.69 -9.61
C GLN A 82 -3.28 26.93 -9.38
N HIS A 83 -2.61 26.13 -8.54
CA HIS A 83 -1.17 26.30 -8.28
C HIS A 83 -0.30 25.84 -9.44
N LEU A 84 -0.68 24.77 -10.15
CA LEU A 84 0.02 24.31 -11.35
C LEU A 84 -0.03 25.37 -12.46
N PHE A 85 -1.19 26.04 -12.60
CA PHE A 85 -1.37 27.14 -13.54
C PHE A 85 -0.51 28.36 -13.18
N SER A 86 -0.46 28.72 -11.89
CA SER A 86 0.35 29.86 -11.42
C SER A 86 1.85 29.67 -11.69
N ARG A 87 2.35 28.43 -11.60
CA ARG A 87 3.76 28.10 -11.84
C ARG A 87 4.11 28.10 -13.33
N ALA A 88 3.20 27.62 -14.18
CA ALA A 88 3.34 27.69 -15.64
C ALA A 88 3.38 29.14 -16.14
N ILE A 89 2.53 30.02 -15.62
CA ILE A 89 2.52 31.44 -16.00
C ILE A 89 3.75 32.19 -15.47
N SER A 90 4.25 31.86 -14.28
CA SER A 90 5.46 32.50 -13.73
C SER A 90 6.72 32.17 -14.54
N LEU A 91 6.84 30.94 -15.03
CA LEU A 91 7.97 30.53 -15.89
C LEU A 91 7.92 31.21 -17.26
N SER A 92 6.72 31.36 -17.83
CA SER A 92 6.52 32.08 -19.10
C SER A 92 6.87 33.57 -18.99
N LYS A 93 6.53 34.23 -17.87
CA LYS A 93 6.92 35.64 -17.62
C LYS A 93 8.43 35.84 -17.51
N HIS A 94 9.17 34.88 -16.93
CA HIS A 94 10.64 34.98 -16.85
C HIS A 94 11.30 34.71 -18.20
N LEU A 95 10.76 33.79 -19.02
CA LEU A 95 11.28 33.51 -20.35
C LEU A 95 11.10 34.71 -21.31
N PHE A 96 10.00 35.46 -21.16
CA PHE A 96 9.73 36.65 -21.99
C PHE A 96 10.68 37.83 -21.70
N ILE A 97 11.22 37.96 -20.48
CA ILE A 97 12.15 39.04 -20.13
C ILE A 97 13.58 38.74 -20.64
N MET A 98 13.96 37.47 -20.82
CA MET A 98 15.29 37.10 -21.33
C MET A 98 15.41 37.11 -22.86
N THR A 99 14.31 37.08 -23.61
CA THR A 99 14.35 37.08 -25.09
C THR A 99 14.28 38.47 -25.73
N ASN A 100 14.26 39.55 -24.94
CA ASN A 100 14.04 40.90 -25.46
C ASN A 100 15.05 41.95 -24.96
N TYR A 101 16.31 41.54 -24.86
CA TYR A 101 17.44 42.46 -24.87
C TYR A 101 18.22 42.27 -26.18
N PRO A 102 18.18 43.24 -27.12
CA PRO A 102 19.14 43.30 -28.20
C PRO A 102 20.44 43.82 -27.59
N GLU A 103 21.38 42.93 -27.32
CA GLU A 103 22.79 43.33 -27.15
C GLU A 103 23.28 43.88 -28.50
N LEU A 104 23.91 45.04 -28.42
CA LEU A 104 24.53 45.88 -29.46
C LEU A 104 25.10 45.18 -30.70
#